data_AF-A0A2V7JBU7-F1
#
_entry.id   AF-A0A2V7JBU7-F1
#
_cell.length_a   1.000
_cell.length_b   1.000
_cell.length_c   1.000
_cell.angle_alpha   90.00
_cell.angle_beta   90.00
_cell.angle_gamma   90.00
#
_symmetry.space_group_name_H-M   'P 1'
#
loop_
_entity.id
_entity.type
_entity.pdbx_description
1 polymer ?
#
loop_
_entity_poly.entity_id
_entity_poly.type
_entity_poly.pdbx_seq_one_letter_code
_entity_poly.pdbx_strand_id
1 'polypeptide(L)' 'MHPRARELLNTLGMRPHPEGGHYVEQFRSAQRVRVLDRKVERTALTTIYF' A
#
# COMPACT_ATOMS: atom_id res chain seq x y z
N MET A 1 10.18 -19.43 -3.63
CA MET A 1 10.42 -17.98 -3.62
C MET A 1 11.92 -17.73 -3.75
N HIS A 2 12.36 -16.81 -4.62
CA HIS A 2 13.78 -16.50 -4.81
C HIS A 2 14.41 -15.91 -3.52
N PRO A 3 15.65 -16.27 -3.12
CA PRO A 3 16.26 -15.80 -1.87
C PRO A 3 16.29 -14.27 -1.73
N ARG A 4 16.70 -13.56 -2.79
CA ARG A 4 16.69 -12.08 -2.80
C ARG A 4 15.30 -11.49 -2.57
N ALA A 5 14.26 -12.11 -3.13
CA ALA A 5 12.91 -11.62 -2.96
C ALA A 5 12.45 -11.84 -1.51
N ARG A 6 12.77 -12.98 -0.89
CA ARG A 6 12.47 -13.24 0.54
C ARG A 6 13.12 -12.21 1.45
N GLU A 7 14.39 -11.89 1.19
CA GLU A 7 15.13 -10.86 1.94
C GLU A 7 14.43 -9.49 1.83
N LEU A 8 14.07 -9.06 0.61
CA LEU A 8 13.36 -7.80 0.39
C LEU A 8 12.02 -7.74 1.12
N LEU A 9 11.21 -8.81 1.06
CA LEU A 9 9.94 -8.85 1.79
C LEU A 9 10.14 -8.68 3.29
N ASN A 10 11.14 -9.36 3.86
CA ASN A 10 11.42 -9.28 5.28
C ASN A 10 11.91 -7.88 5.68
N THR A 11 12.86 -7.33 4.92
CA THR A 11 13.44 -6.00 5.18
C THR A 11 12.40 -4.89 5.05
N LEU A 12 11.48 -5.00 4.08
CA LEU A 12 10.42 -4.01 3.85
C LEU A 12 9.15 -4.28 4.68
N GLY A 13 9.09 -5.37 5.46
CA GLY A 13 7.92 -5.72 6.27
C GLY A 13 6.68 -6.03 5.44
N MET A 14 6.86 -6.62 4.25
CA MET A 14 5.76 -6.91 3.32
C MET A 14 4.95 -8.12 3.76
N ARG A 15 3.63 -8.05 3.56
CA ARG A 15 2.67 -9.11 3.90
C ARG A 15 1.95 -9.64 2.67
N PRO A 16 1.44 -10.89 2.68
CA PRO A 16 0.64 -11.40 1.56
C PRO A 16 -0.54 -10.48 1.24
N HIS A 17 -0.77 -10.23 -0.06
CA HIS A 17 -1.93 -9.47 -0.52
C HIS A 17 -3.08 -10.42 -0.88
N PRO A 18 -4.36 -10.08 -0.58
CA PRO A 18 -5.50 -10.96 -0.85
C PRO A 18 -5.64 -11.35 -2.33
N GLU A 19 -5.17 -10.51 -3.24
CA GLU A 19 -5.22 -10.75 -4.70
C GLU A 19 -3.96 -11.50 -5.22
N GLY A 20 -3.10 -11.97 -4.32
CA GLY A 20 -1.80 -12.56 -4.64
C GLY A 20 -0.67 -11.52 -4.63
N GLY A 21 0.57 -11.99 -4.54
CA GLY A 21 1.74 -11.11 -4.31
C GLY A 21 1.91 -10.74 -2.83
N HIS A 22 2.81 -9.79 -2.56
CA HIS A 22 3.02 -9.24 -1.21
C HIS A 22 2.96 -7.73 -1.30
N TYR A 23 2.58 -7.04 -0.22
CA TYR A 23 2.50 -5.60 -0.25
C TYR A 23 2.78 -4.98 1.11
N VAL A 24 3.10 -3.69 1.09
CA VAL A 24 3.14 -2.83 2.28
C VAL A 24 2.78 -1.41 1.86
N GLU A 25 1.95 -0.74 2.67
CA GLU A 25 1.67 0.69 2.48
C GLU A 25 2.84 1.50 3.01
N GLN A 26 3.46 2.29 2.12
CA GLN A 26 4.64 3.10 2.46
C GLN A 26 4.26 4.52 2.83
N PHE A 27 3.16 5.02 2.27
CA PHE A 27 2.71 6.37 2.50
C PHE A 27 1.20 6.48 2.40
N ARG A 28 0.65 7.29 3.30
CA ARG A 28 -0.72 7.75 3.29
C ARG A 28 -0.71 9.24 3.58
N SER A 29 -1.24 10.03 2.65
CA SER A 29 -1.25 11.48 2.81
C SER A 29 -2.08 11.89 4.03
N ALA A 30 -1.55 12.84 4.80
CA ALA A 30 -2.30 13.51 5.86
C ALA A 30 -3.40 14.41 5.30
N GLN A 31 -3.25 14.90 4.07
CA GLN A 31 -4.29 15.68 3.40
C GLN A 31 -5.46 14.79 2.99
N ARG A 32 -6.66 15.32 3.17
CA ARG A 32 -7.90 14.67 2.75
C ARG A 32 -8.59 15.50 1.67
N VAL A 33 -9.25 14.80 0.75
CA VAL A 33 -10.03 15.40 -0.33
C VAL A 33 -11.44 14.85 -0.30
N ARG A 34 -12.40 15.71 -0.62
CA ARG A 34 -13.79 15.30 -0.85
C ARG A 34 -13.92 14.76 -2.26
N VAL A 35 -14.49 13.57 -2.40
CA VAL A 35 -14.75 13.00 -3.73
C VAL A 35 -15.99 13.71 -4.29
N LEU A 36 -15.87 14.29 -5.49
CA LEU A 36 -17.00 14.93 -6.16
C LEU A 36 -18.16 13.93 -6.34
N ASP A 37 -19.38 14.41 -6.19
CA ASP A 37 -20.63 13.62 -6.30
C ASP A 37 -20.76 12.43 -5.33
N ARG A 38 -19.87 12.34 -4.33
CA ARG A 38 -19.97 11.36 -3.25
C ARG A 38 -19.91 12.07 -1.89
N LYS A 39 -20.75 11.65 -0.95
CA LYS A 39 -20.68 12.14 0.45
C LYS A 39 -19.57 11.42 1.22
N VAL A 40 -18.35 11.45 0.69
CA VAL A 40 -17.22 10.74 1.28
C VAL A 40 -15.90 11.48 1.09
N GLU A 41 -15.03 11.39 2.09
CA GLU A 41 -13.66 11.88 2.02
C GLU A 41 -12.67 10.72 1.92
N ARG A 42 -11.56 10.97 1.23
CA ARG A 42 -10.43 10.05 1.11
C ARG A 42 -9.14 10.78 1.45
N THR A 43 -8.11 10.03 1.83
CA THR A 43 -6.74 10.57 1.78
C THR A 43 -6.42 10.95 0.34
N ALA A 44 -5.66 12.03 0.16
CA ALA A 44 -5.34 12.55 -1.18
C ALA A 44 -4.50 11.55 -2.01
N LEU A 45 -3.67 10.73 -1.36
CA LEU A 45 -2.77 9.79 -2.01
C LEU A 45 -2.37 8.65 -1.06
N THR A 46 -2.26 7.44 -1.59
CA THR A 46 -1.56 6.31 -0.96
C THR A 46 -0.57 5.71 -1.93
N THR A 47 0.56 5.20 -1.43
CA THR A 47 1.51 4.41 -2.22
C THR A 47 1.80 3.10 -1.52
N ILE A 48 2.03 2.06 -2.31
CA ILE A 48 2.40 0.73 -1.84
C ILE A 48 3.65 0.25 -2.57
N TYR A 49 4.41 -0.64 -1.94
CA TYR A 49 5.18 -1.64 -2.67
C TYR A 49 4.30 -2.86 -2.89
N PHE A 50 4.43 -3.50 -4.06
CA PHE A 50 3.74 -4.73 -4.44
C PHE A 50 4.71 -5.67 -5.19
#